data_AF-A0A3S4FRP2-F1
#
_entry.id   AF-A0A3S4FRP2-F1
#
_cell.length_a   1.000
_cell.length_b   1.000
_cell.length_c   1.000
_cell.angle_alpha   90.00
_cell.angle_beta   90.00
_cell.angle_gamma   90.00
#
_symmetry.space_group_name_H-M   'P 1'
#
loop_
_entity.id
_entity.type
_entity.pdbx_description
1 polymer ?
#
loop_
_entity_poly.entity_id
_entity_poly.type
_entity_poly.pdbx_seq_one_letter_code
_entity_poly.pdbx_strand_id
1 'polypeptide(L)' 'MGVKVEGLSLEEARNAAVEAVFALNRDVGIPLHLRDVGVRKEDIPALAQAAFDDVCTGGNPREASLADIVELYHIAW' A
#
# COMPACT_ATOMS: atom_id res chain seq x y z
N MET A 1 -6.10 -8.99 13.05
CA MET A 1 -6.03 -7.65 13.70
C MET A 1 -7.21 -7.40 14.66
N GLY A 2 -7.74 -8.43 15.36
CA GLY A 2 -8.81 -8.25 16.35
C GLY A 2 -10.20 -7.83 15.82
N VAL A 3 -10.37 -7.62 14.51
CA VAL A 3 -11.67 -7.28 13.91
C VAL A 3 -12.63 -8.46 14.01
N LYS A 4 -13.84 -8.21 14.51
CA LYS A 4 -14.96 -9.16 14.45
C LYS A 4 -15.56 -9.16 13.05
N VAL A 5 -15.51 -10.29 12.37
CA VAL A 5 -15.90 -10.41 10.95
C VAL A 5 -17.19 -11.20 10.75
N GLU A 6 -17.79 -11.70 11.84
CA GLU A 6 -19.04 -12.44 11.78
C GLU A 6 -20.16 -11.56 11.21
N GLY A 7 -20.82 -12.04 10.15
CA GLY A 7 -21.91 -11.34 9.49
C GLY A 7 -21.49 -10.32 8.43
N LEU A 8 -20.19 -10.08 8.23
CA LEU A 8 -19.70 -9.26 7.13
C LEU A 8 -19.69 -10.06 5.81
N SER A 9 -19.99 -9.38 4.71
CA SER A 9 -19.65 -9.86 3.37
C SER A 9 -18.13 -9.93 3.18
N LEU A 10 -17.69 -10.65 2.14
CA LEU A 10 -16.26 -10.75 1.83
C LEU A 10 -15.65 -9.38 1.49
N GLU A 11 -16.39 -8.51 0.82
CA GLU A 11 -15.93 -7.15 0.49
C GLU A 11 -15.75 -6.30 1.75
N GLU A 12 -16.72 -6.32 2.66
CA GLU A 12 -16.64 -5.63 3.95
C GLU A 12 -15.47 -6.16 4.79
N ALA A 13 -15.27 -7.48 4.82
CA ALA A 13 -14.16 -8.09 5.53
C ALA A 13 -12.79 -7.68 4.95
N ARG A 14 -12.66 -7.56 3.61
CA ARG A 14 -11.44 -7.05 2.95
C ARG A 14 -11.16 -5.60 3.33
N ASN A 15 -12.19 -4.74 3.28
CA ASN A 15 -12.06 -3.34 3.66
C ASN A 15 -11.70 -3.19 5.14
N ALA A 16 -12.30 -3.99 6.02
CA ALA A 16 -12.01 -3.97 7.45
C ALA A 16 -10.57 -4.42 7.77
N ALA A 17 -10.02 -5.37 7.00
CA ALA A 17 -8.62 -5.76 7.12
C ALA A 17 -7.67 -4.62 6.72
N VAL A 18 -7.95 -3.90 5.63
CA VAL A 18 -7.18 -2.72 5.20
C VAL A 18 -7.24 -1.61 6.25
N GLU A 19 -8.42 -1.29 6.75
CA GLU A 19 -8.60 -0.24 7.76
C GLU A 19 -7.88 -0.58 9.08
N ALA A 20 -7.86 -1.85 9.48
CA ALA A 20 -7.13 -2.25 10.67
C ALA A 20 -5.63 -1.97 10.57
N VAL A 21 -5.02 -2.13 9.37
CA VAL A 21 -3.61 -1.75 9.12
C VAL A 21 -3.43 -0.24 9.25
N PHE A 22 -4.31 0.56 8.65
CA PHE A 22 -4.28 2.01 8.79
C PHE A 22 -4.44 2.47 10.25
N ALA A 23 -5.33 1.83 11.01
CA ALA A 23 -5.51 2.10 12.43
C ALA A 23 -4.23 1.82 13.22
N LEU A 24 -3.60 0.65 13.00
CA LEU A 24 -2.35 0.31 13.66
C LEU A 24 -1.24 1.32 13.34
N ASN A 25 -1.09 1.73 12.08
CA ASN A 25 -0.09 2.74 11.69
C ASN A 25 -0.28 4.05 12.49
N ARG A 26 -1.54 4.50 12.66
CA ARG A 26 -1.86 5.68 13.49
C ARG A 26 -1.55 5.46 14.96
N ASP A 27 -1.92 4.30 15.51
CA ASP A 27 -1.75 3.97 16.93
C ASP A 27 -0.27 3.98 17.35
N VAL A 28 0.63 3.54 16.45
CA VAL A 28 2.08 3.52 16.71
C VAL A 28 2.84 4.73 16.14
N GLY A 29 2.14 5.70 15.54
CA GLY A 29 2.72 6.96 15.09
C GLY A 29 3.55 6.89 13.80
N ILE A 30 3.23 5.96 12.88
CA ILE A 30 3.85 5.90 11.55
C ILE A 30 3.27 7.04 10.67
N PRO A 31 4.10 7.87 10.01
CA PRO A 31 3.63 8.85 9.04
C PRO A 31 2.81 8.20 7.92
N LEU A 32 1.69 8.82 7.56
CA LEU A 32 0.71 8.19 6.67
C LEU A 32 1.01 8.38 5.18
N HIS A 33 1.94 9.28 4.84
CA HIS A 33 2.28 9.60 3.46
C HIS A 33 3.80 9.61 3.24
N LEU A 34 4.22 9.25 2.04
CA LEU A 34 5.64 9.24 1.66
C LEU A 34 6.24 10.65 1.66
N ARG A 35 5.46 11.69 1.36
CA ARG A 35 5.93 13.08 1.46
C ARG A 35 6.34 13.48 2.88
N ASP A 36 5.73 12.87 3.91
CA ASP A 36 6.01 13.16 5.32
C ASP A 36 7.38 12.62 5.76
N VAL A 37 7.99 11.74 4.95
CA VAL A 37 9.32 11.14 5.17
C VAL A 37 10.34 11.52 4.08
N GLY A 38 10.03 12.54 3.26
CA GLY A 38 10.99 13.14 2.32
C GLY A 38 11.04 12.52 0.93
N VAL A 39 10.09 11.66 0.56
CA VAL A 39 9.99 11.18 -0.83
C VAL A 39 9.57 12.31 -1.75
N ARG A 40 10.33 12.53 -2.83
CA ARG A 40 10.03 13.55 -3.82
C ARG A 40 9.17 12.97 -4.93
N LYS A 41 8.16 13.73 -5.37
CA LYS A 41 7.21 13.28 -6.39
C LYS A 41 7.91 13.00 -7.73
N GLU A 42 8.99 13.72 -8.00
CA GLU A 42 9.80 13.62 -9.20
C GLU A 42 10.59 12.30 -9.29
N ASP A 43 10.83 11.63 -8.15
CA ASP A 43 11.56 10.36 -8.10
C ASP A 43 10.65 9.15 -8.35
N ILE A 44 9.31 9.32 -8.31
CA ILE A 44 8.32 8.23 -8.44
C ILE A 44 8.52 7.38 -9.71
N PRO A 45 8.79 7.94 -10.90
CA PRO A 45 9.05 7.13 -12.09
C PRO A 45 10.24 6.18 -11.94
N ALA A 46 11.33 6.64 -11.32
CA ALA A 46 12.53 5.82 -11.10
C ALA A 46 12.30 4.77 -10.00
N LEU A 47 11.61 5.15 -8.91
CA LEU A 47 11.24 4.23 -7.83
C LEU A 47 10.30 3.12 -8.31
N ALA A 48 9.34 3.45 -9.18
CA ALA A 48 8.42 2.48 -9.75
C ALA A 48 9.12 1.47 -10.65
N GLN A 49 10.10 1.90 -11.46
CA GLN A 49 10.91 0.99 -12.27
C GLN A 49 11.74 0.06 -11.37
N ALA A 50 12.41 0.61 -10.35
CA ALA A 50 13.18 -0.19 -9.41
C ALA A 50 12.32 -1.24 -8.68
N ALA A 51 11.08 -0.88 -8.31
CA ALA A 51 10.14 -1.81 -7.69
C ALA A 51 9.61 -2.85 -8.70
N PHE A 52 9.38 -2.48 -9.96
CA PHE A 52 8.97 -3.41 -11.01
C PHE A 52 10.02 -4.50 -11.25
N ASP A 53 11.31 -4.12 -11.21
CA ASP A 53 12.45 -5.03 -11.41
C ASP A 53 12.87 -5.81 -10.14
N ASP A 54 12.26 -5.51 -8.98
CA ASP A 54 12.60 -6.18 -7.72
C ASP A 54 12.13 -7.64 -7.71
N VAL A 55 13.00 -8.53 -7.21
CA VAL A 55 12.75 -9.98 -7.18
C VAL A 55 11.49 -10.35 -6.36
N CYS A 56 11.10 -9.52 -5.40
CA CYS A 56 9.90 -9.77 -4.59
C CYS A 56 8.61 -9.51 -5.38
N THR A 57 8.63 -8.61 -6.36
CA THR A 57 7.43 -8.19 -7.11
C THR A 57 6.78 -9.35 -7.86
N GLY A 58 7.59 -10.31 -8.35
CA GLY A 58 7.09 -11.52 -9.00
C GLY A 58 6.27 -12.45 -8.08
N GLY A 59 6.37 -12.29 -6.77
CA GLY A 59 5.58 -13.02 -5.79
C GLY A 59 4.21 -12.39 -5.49
N ASN A 60 3.91 -11.20 -6.02
CA ASN A 60 2.63 -10.53 -5.76
C ASN A 60 1.48 -11.31 -6.42
N PRO A 61 0.37 -11.60 -5.71
CA PRO A 61 -0.74 -12.39 -6.25
C PRO A 61 -1.50 -11.70 -7.40
N ARG A 62 -1.25 -10.40 -7.63
CA ARG A 62 -1.70 -9.65 -8.80
C ARG A 62 -0.47 -9.26 -9.61
N GLU A 63 -0.42 -9.65 -10.88
CA GLU A 63 0.61 -9.15 -11.79
C GLU A 63 0.52 -7.61 -11.85
N ALA A 64 1.61 -6.94 -11.51
CA ALA A 64 1.67 -5.48 -11.46
C ALA A 64 2.33 -4.97 -12.74
N SER A 65 1.69 -4.00 -13.41
CA SER A 65 2.35 -3.24 -14.45
C SER A 65 3.17 -2.09 -13.85
N LEU A 66 4.12 -1.55 -14.61
CA LEU A 66 4.84 -0.33 -14.20
C LEU A 66 3.87 0.83 -13.89
N ALA A 67 2.79 0.96 -14.66
CA ALA A 67 1.76 1.99 -14.44
C ALA A 67 1.00 1.78 -13.11
N ASP A 68 0.68 0.54 -12.75
CA ASP A 68 0.06 0.24 -11.45
C ASP A 68 0.98 0.68 -10.30
N ILE A 69 2.28 0.42 -10.40
CA ILE A 69 3.25 0.76 -9.35
C ILE A 69 3.44 2.28 -9.25
N VAL A 70 3.50 2.99 -10.38
CA VAL A 70 3.53 4.47 -10.40
C VAL A 70 2.31 5.04 -9.69
N GLU A 71 1.12 4.51 -9.99
CA GLU A 71 -0.13 4.97 -9.36
C GLU A 71 -0.13 4.66 -7.85
N LEU A 72 0.34 3.50 -7.41
CA LEU A 72 0.47 3.16 -5.99
C LEU A 72 1.41 4.13 -5.25
N TYR A 73 2.55 4.49 -5.85
CA TYR A 73 3.42 5.52 -5.29
C TYR A 73 2.71 6.88 -5.20
N HIS A 74 1.91 7.26 -6.19
CA HIS A 74 1.13 8.51 -6.13
C HIS A 74 0.02 8.49 -5.09
N ILE A 75 -0.67 7.36 -4.89
CA ILE A 75 -1.70 7.20 -3.86
C ILE A 75 -1.08 7.29 -2.46
N ALA A 76 0.12 6.73 -2.27
CA ALA A 76 0.83 6.75 -0.99
C ALA A 76 1.60 8.06 -0.72
N TRP A 77 1.75 8.94 -1.70
CA TRP A 77 2.54 10.18 -1.61
C TRP A 77 1.80 11.33 -0.94
#